data_AF-A0A6I3DK24-F1
#
_entry.id   AF-A0A6I3DK24-F1
#
_cell.length_a   1.000
_cell.length_b   1.000
_cell.length_c   1.000
_cell.angle_alpha   90.00
_cell.angle_beta   90.00
_cell.angle_gamma   90.00
#
_symmetry.space_group_name_H-M   'P 1'
#
loop_
_entity.id
_entity.type
_entity.pdbx_description
1 polymer ?
#
loop_
_entity_poly.entity_id
_entity_poly.type
_entity_poly.pdbx_seq_one_letter_code
_entity_poly.pdbx_strand_id
1 'polypeptide(L)'
;SGCWVHGGSYTTFPEARQKRQELMGDDLKRWNDEERRLFHHMKIMKQRAAQNFKNATKANGAESRWEKFVKAGPPPPPVADQQIFVRFTGADSARRVVKFESVAVGDLFMPFSDEIHFGERVGLIGPNGTGKTHLLNALDGKSEALAGDITFGPRTSVGMFNQINDRPEYKGRQCVDIVRDKLIDEQKSMGALARYGLRTNAKQEFQTLSGGQKARLEILMLELAGHNVLLLDEPTDNLDIESSEALEMALEGFEGTVIAVSHDRTFLARFSRFIMITDDGAVYEIPDFELALAGLSEPDKLSTLRLAKPLTA
;
A
#
# COMPACT_ATOMS: atom_id res chain seq x y z
N SER A 1 -26.32 0.38 14.93
CA SER A 1 -25.08 0.97 15.46
C SER A 1 -24.86 0.43 16.86
N GLY A 2 -23.95 -0.53 17.02
CA GLY A 2 -23.63 -1.11 18.33
C GLY A 2 -22.12 -1.09 18.50
N CYS A 3 -21.63 -0.23 19.39
CA CYS A 3 -20.23 -0.25 19.79
C CYS A 3 -19.96 -1.60 20.45
N TRP A 4 -19.00 -2.36 19.93
CA TRP A 4 -18.61 -3.62 20.54
C TRP A 4 -17.62 -3.34 21.65
N VAL A 5 -17.95 -3.81 22.84
CA VAL A 5 -17.12 -3.69 24.03
C VAL A 5 -16.40 -5.01 24.23
N HIS A 6 -15.07 -4.99 24.17
CA HIS A 6 -14.24 -6.14 24.53
C HIS A 6 -14.27 -6.30 26.06
N GLY A 7 -14.73 -7.45 26.55
CA GLY A 7 -14.86 -7.71 27.99
C GLY A 7 -13.57 -8.21 28.68
N GLY A 8 -12.45 -8.27 27.96
CA GLY A 8 -11.15 -8.77 28.47
C GLY A 8 -10.08 -7.69 28.60
N SER A 9 -8.87 -8.09 29.02
CA SER A 9 -7.69 -7.21 29.06
C SER A 9 -7.23 -6.81 27.66
N TYR A 10 -6.52 -5.68 27.55
CA TYR A 10 -5.95 -5.18 26.28
C TYR A 10 -5.11 -6.23 25.52
N THR A 11 -4.42 -7.12 26.26
CA THR A 11 -3.61 -8.22 25.69
C THR A 11 -4.42 -9.29 24.94
N THR A 12 -5.71 -9.44 25.23
CA THR A 12 -6.61 -10.43 24.58
C THR A 12 -7.43 -9.83 23.44
N PHE A 13 -7.28 -8.52 23.22
CA PHE A 13 -8.01 -7.77 22.19
C PHE A 13 -7.71 -8.25 20.76
N PRO A 14 -6.46 -8.59 20.37
CA PRO A 14 -6.15 -9.05 19.01
C PRO A 14 -6.85 -10.37 18.65
N GLU A 15 -6.81 -11.36 19.55
CA GLU A 15 -7.43 -12.68 19.35
C GLU A 15 -8.96 -12.60 19.32
N ALA A 16 -9.55 -11.78 20.20
CA ALA A 16 -11.00 -11.55 20.22
C ALA A 16 -11.50 -10.80 18.98
N ARG A 17 -10.69 -9.88 18.43
CA ARG A 17 -10.96 -9.18 17.17
C ARG A 17 -10.89 -10.14 15.97
N GLN A 18 -9.88 -11.01 15.92
CA GLN A 18 -9.72 -12.01 14.86
C GLN A 18 -10.90 -13.00 14.81
N LYS A 19 -11.25 -13.58 15.96
CA LYS A 19 -12.39 -14.52 16.07
C LYS A 19 -13.72 -13.89 15.65
N ARG A 20 -13.90 -12.58 15.90
CA ARG A 20 -15.08 -11.82 15.48
C ARG A 20 -15.10 -11.58 13.97
N GLN A 21 -13.95 -11.27 13.37
CA GLN A 21 -13.84 -11.10 11.91
C GLN A 21 -14.11 -12.43 11.17
N GLU A 22 -13.63 -13.56 11.70
CA GLU A 22 -13.92 -14.89 11.15
C GLU A 22 -15.43 -15.19 11.15
N LEU A 23 -16.10 -14.95 12.27
CA LEU A 23 -17.56 -15.11 12.37
C LEU A 23 -18.32 -14.21 11.39
N MET A 24 -17.89 -12.95 11.22
CA MET A 24 -18.49 -12.02 10.24
C MET A 24 -18.25 -12.45 8.78
N GLY A 25 -17.08 -13.00 8.49
CA GLY A 25 -16.75 -13.55 7.17
C GLY A 25 -17.61 -14.77 6.82
N ASP A 26 -17.80 -15.68 7.77
CA ASP A 26 -18.66 -16.85 7.62
C ASP A 26 -20.12 -16.45 7.41
N ASP A 27 -20.63 -15.46 8.14
CA ASP A 27 -22.00 -14.97 8.01
C ASP A 27 -22.25 -14.29 6.66
N LEU A 28 -21.29 -13.48 6.18
CA LEU A 28 -21.39 -12.87 4.84
C LEU A 28 -21.33 -13.93 3.73
N LYS A 29 -20.48 -14.94 3.87
CA LYS A 29 -20.39 -16.05 2.92
C LYS A 29 -21.71 -16.82 2.86
N ARG A 30 -22.29 -17.17 4.01
CA ARG A 30 -23.60 -17.84 4.11
C ARG A 30 -24.71 -17.02 3.47
N TRP A 31 -24.72 -15.71 3.72
CA TRP A 31 -25.70 -14.81 3.11
C TRP A 31 -25.60 -14.80 1.59
N ASN A 32 -24.38 -14.69 1.05
CA ASN A 32 -24.14 -14.70 -0.40
C ASN A 32 -24.52 -16.03 -1.05
N ASP A 33 -24.22 -17.15 -0.40
CA ASP A 33 -24.57 -18.48 -0.92
C ASP A 33 -26.09 -18.70 -0.94
N GLU A 34 -26.79 -18.22 0.10
CA GLU A 34 -28.26 -18.31 0.18
C GLU A 34 -28.95 -17.35 -0.82
N GLU A 35 -28.41 -16.14 -1.00
CA GLU A 35 -28.88 -15.18 -2.03
C GLU A 35 -28.83 -15.82 -3.43
N ARG A 36 -27.67 -16.40 -3.80
CA ARG A 36 -27.48 -17.07 -5.09
C ARG A 36 -28.43 -18.25 -5.27
N ARG A 37 -28.63 -19.03 -4.20
CA ARG A 37 -29.55 -20.18 -4.21
C ARG A 37 -30.97 -19.73 -4.49
N LEU A 38 -31.45 -18.70 -3.80
CA LEU A 38 -32.80 -18.15 -3.97
C LEU A 38 -32.97 -17.50 -5.34
N PHE A 39 -31.98 -16.76 -5.81
CA PHE A 39 -31.98 -16.16 -7.15
C PHE A 39 -32.06 -17.22 -8.25
N HIS A 40 -31.24 -18.28 -8.16
CA HIS A 40 -31.24 -19.37 -9.12
C HIS A 40 -32.59 -20.11 -9.14
N HIS A 41 -33.16 -20.37 -7.95
CA HIS A 41 -34.48 -20.97 -7.83
C HIS A 41 -35.57 -20.12 -8.48
N MET A 42 -35.56 -18.80 -8.22
CA MET A 42 -36.48 -17.84 -8.84
C MET A 42 -36.35 -17.84 -10.36
N LYS A 43 -35.12 -17.82 -10.90
CA LYS A 43 -34.86 -17.87 -12.35
C LYS A 43 -35.42 -19.13 -13.00
N ILE A 44 -35.20 -20.31 -12.40
CA ILE A 44 -35.77 -21.58 -12.87
C ILE A 44 -37.30 -21.51 -12.89
N MET A 45 -37.91 -20.96 -11.83
CA MET A 45 -39.37 -20.90 -11.74
C MET A 45 -39.98 -19.93 -12.76
N LYS A 46 -39.35 -18.77 -13.01
CA LYS A 46 -39.75 -17.86 -14.09
C LYS A 46 -39.65 -18.52 -15.46
N GLN A 47 -38.58 -19.26 -15.73
CA GLN A 47 -38.43 -20.00 -16.98
C GLN A 47 -39.53 -21.07 -17.17
N ARG A 48 -39.87 -21.80 -16.10
CA ARG A 48 -40.97 -22.80 -16.12
C ARG A 48 -42.36 -22.16 -16.26
N ALA A 49 -42.55 -20.95 -15.75
CA ALA A 49 -43.79 -20.19 -15.91
C ALA A 49 -43.96 -19.67 -17.34
N ALA A 50 -42.86 -19.27 -18.00
CA ALA A 50 -42.88 -18.87 -19.40
C ALA A 50 -43.31 -20.02 -20.34
N GLN A 51 -42.97 -21.27 -19.99
CA GLN A 51 -43.37 -22.45 -20.76
C GLN A 51 -44.75 -22.99 -20.39
N ASN A 52 -45.20 -22.79 -19.16
CA ASN A 52 -46.50 -23.27 -18.67
C ASN A 52 -47.09 -22.31 -17.64
N PHE A 53 -48.18 -21.64 -18.03
CA PHE A 53 -48.88 -20.65 -17.22
C PHE A 53 -49.31 -21.16 -15.84
N LYS A 54 -49.56 -22.46 -15.66
CA LYS A 54 -49.90 -23.05 -14.35
C LYS A 54 -48.80 -22.88 -13.29
N ASN A 55 -47.57 -22.54 -13.69
CA ASN A 55 -46.45 -22.28 -12.78
C ASN A 55 -46.30 -20.80 -12.37
N ALA A 56 -47.14 -19.88 -12.89
CA ALA A 56 -47.03 -18.44 -12.61
C ALA A 56 -47.05 -18.12 -11.10
N THR A 57 -47.96 -18.74 -10.34
CA THR A 57 -48.05 -18.55 -8.89
C THR A 57 -46.79 -19.00 -8.15
N LYS A 58 -46.14 -20.08 -8.62
CA LYS A 58 -44.89 -20.59 -8.05
C LYS A 58 -43.70 -19.67 -8.35
N ALA A 59 -43.68 -19.08 -9.55
CA ALA A 59 -42.67 -18.09 -9.94
C ALA A 59 -42.78 -16.81 -9.10
N ASN A 60 -43.99 -16.27 -8.96
CA ASN A 60 -44.24 -15.08 -8.12
C ASN A 60 -43.83 -15.34 -6.66
N GLY A 61 -44.16 -16.53 -6.13
CA GLY A 61 -43.74 -16.91 -4.78
C GLY A 61 -42.23 -17.10 -4.61
N ALA A 62 -41.49 -17.48 -5.65
CA ALA A 62 -40.03 -17.54 -5.62
C ALA A 62 -39.40 -16.13 -5.70
N GLU A 63 -39.96 -15.26 -6.53
CA GLU A 63 -39.56 -13.86 -6.66
C GLU A 63 -39.75 -13.08 -5.35
N SER A 64 -40.94 -13.12 -4.75
CA SER A 64 -41.18 -12.44 -3.47
C SER A 64 -40.30 -12.96 -2.33
N ARG A 65 -39.87 -14.23 -2.36
CA ARG A 65 -38.94 -14.79 -1.37
C ARG A 65 -37.53 -14.23 -1.54
N TRP A 66 -37.03 -14.15 -2.77
CA TRP A 66 -35.73 -13.55 -3.05
C TRP A 66 -35.72 -12.05 -2.73
N GLU A 67 -36.76 -11.30 -3.15
CA GLU A 67 -36.87 -9.87 -2.85
C GLU A 67 -36.89 -9.57 -1.35
N LYS A 68 -37.65 -10.34 -0.56
CA LYS A 68 -37.67 -10.21 0.90
C LYS A 68 -36.30 -10.50 1.53
N PHE A 69 -35.58 -11.49 0.99
CA PHE A 69 -34.23 -11.84 1.47
C PHE A 69 -33.23 -10.72 1.18
N VAL A 70 -33.20 -10.19 -0.05
CA VAL A 70 -32.30 -9.09 -0.43
C VAL A 70 -32.64 -7.80 0.32
N LYS A 71 -33.93 -7.51 0.57
CA LYS A 71 -34.38 -6.32 1.31
C LYS A 71 -33.84 -6.27 2.75
N ALA A 72 -33.55 -7.42 3.38
CA ALA A 72 -32.94 -7.46 4.70
C ALA A 72 -31.48 -6.93 4.70
N GLY A 73 -30.84 -6.88 3.53
CA GLY A 73 -29.46 -6.44 3.34
C GLY A 73 -28.44 -7.50 3.78
N PRO A 74 -27.22 -7.47 3.21
CA PRO A 74 -26.13 -8.34 3.69
C PRO A 74 -25.69 -7.93 5.10
N PRO A 75 -25.17 -8.87 5.91
CA PRO A 75 -24.46 -8.52 7.12
C PRO A 75 -23.25 -7.62 6.78
N PRO A 76 -22.79 -6.77 7.73
CA PRO A 76 -21.65 -5.90 7.49
C PRO A 76 -20.42 -6.74 7.10
N PRO A 77 -19.69 -6.37 6.04
CA PRO A 77 -18.53 -7.13 5.62
C PRO A 77 -17.46 -7.12 6.72
N PRO A 78 -16.69 -8.21 6.88
CA PRO A 78 -15.54 -8.17 7.76
C PRO A 78 -14.61 -7.04 7.29
N VAL A 79 -14.12 -6.24 8.23
CA VAL A 79 -13.02 -5.32 7.97
C VAL A 79 -11.85 -6.19 7.53
N ALA A 80 -11.44 -6.08 6.28
CA ALA A 80 -10.33 -6.87 5.77
C ALA A 80 -9.05 -6.42 6.48
N ASP A 81 -8.61 -7.16 7.50
CA ASP A 81 -7.20 -7.12 7.88
C ASP A 81 -6.43 -7.81 6.75
N GLN A 82 -6.04 -7.02 5.75
CA GLN A 82 -5.02 -7.43 4.78
C GLN A 82 -3.65 -7.36 5.44
N GLN A 83 -3.41 -8.15 6.49
CA GLN A 83 -2.04 -8.58 6.75
C GLN A 83 -1.72 -9.76 5.84
N ILE A 84 -1.63 -9.48 4.53
CA ILE A 84 -0.91 -10.35 3.63
C ILE A 84 0.57 -10.02 3.84
N PHE A 85 1.19 -10.66 4.82
CA PHE A 85 2.64 -10.82 4.78
C PHE A 85 2.97 -11.70 3.58
N VAL A 86 3.42 -11.09 2.49
CA VAL A 86 4.10 -11.86 1.44
C VAL A 86 5.47 -12.24 2.01
N ARG A 87 5.63 -13.54 2.21
CA ARG A 87 6.91 -14.17 2.55
C ARG A 87 7.93 -13.82 1.48
N PHE A 88 9.01 -13.13 1.85
CA PHE A 88 10.23 -13.10 1.07
C PHE A 88 10.70 -14.55 0.88
N THR A 89 10.60 -15.07 -0.34
CA THR A 89 11.37 -16.27 -0.68
C THR A 89 12.82 -15.80 -0.77
N GLY A 90 13.69 -16.33 0.10
CA GLY A 90 15.03 -15.77 0.37
C GLY A 90 16.01 -15.65 -0.81
N ALA A 91 15.61 -15.98 -2.03
CA ALA A 91 16.38 -15.71 -3.24
C ALA A 91 16.21 -14.25 -3.73
N ASP A 92 15.01 -13.67 -3.59
CA ASP A 92 14.75 -12.31 -4.11
C ASP A 92 15.23 -11.21 -3.15
N SER A 93 15.26 -11.46 -1.84
CA SER A 93 15.74 -10.48 -0.85
C SER A 93 17.25 -10.20 -0.92
N ALA A 94 18.04 -11.12 -1.47
CA ALA A 94 19.47 -10.91 -1.70
C ALA A 94 19.76 -10.13 -3.00
N ARG A 95 18.73 -9.85 -3.82
CA ARG A 95 18.89 -9.11 -5.06
C ARG A 95 19.16 -7.64 -4.74
N ARG A 96 20.37 -7.18 -5.07
CA ARG A 96 20.71 -5.75 -5.01
C ARG A 96 19.87 -4.95 -6.00
N VAL A 97 19.33 -3.83 -5.54
CA VAL A 97 18.47 -2.92 -6.31
C VAL A 97 19.18 -1.60 -6.59
N VAL A 98 19.86 -1.03 -5.58
CA VAL A 98 20.66 0.19 -5.71
C VAL A 98 22.01 -0.03 -5.04
N LYS A 99 23.07 0.46 -5.67
CA LYS A 99 24.41 0.59 -5.10
C LYS A 99 24.82 2.06 -5.11
N PHE A 100 25.25 2.57 -3.95
CA PHE A 100 25.91 3.86 -3.83
C PHE A 100 27.42 3.62 -3.69
N GLU A 101 28.22 4.26 -4.53
CA GLU A 101 29.69 4.27 -4.45
C GLU A 101 30.18 5.72 -4.28
N SER A 102 30.61 6.05 -3.05
CA SER A 102 31.11 7.38 -2.68
C SER A 102 30.19 8.53 -3.13
N VAL A 103 28.89 8.35 -2.94
CA VAL A 103 27.86 9.27 -3.41
C VAL A 103 27.81 10.52 -2.54
N ALA A 104 27.85 11.68 -3.16
CA ALA A 104 27.58 12.98 -2.57
C ALA A 104 26.76 13.85 -3.53
N VAL A 105 25.91 14.74 -3.02
CA VAL A 105 25.18 15.72 -3.85
C VAL A 105 25.56 17.13 -3.41
N GLY A 106 26.35 17.81 -4.24
CA GLY A 106 27.00 19.07 -3.86
C GLY A 106 27.81 18.92 -2.57
N ASP A 107 27.76 19.93 -1.71
CA ASP A 107 28.40 19.94 -0.38
C ASP A 107 27.38 19.67 0.75
N LEU A 108 26.26 18.99 0.44
CA LEU A 108 25.17 18.79 1.40
C LEU A 108 25.47 17.69 2.43
N PHE A 109 26.29 16.71 2.05
CA PHE A 109 26.74 15.62 2.91
C PHE A 109 28.04 15.01 2.38
N MET A 110 28.79 14.35 3.27
CA MET A 110 30.03 13.68 2.94
C MET A 110 29.78 12.44 2.06
N PRO A 111 30.70 12.09 1.15
CA PRO A 111 30.58 10.90 0.31
C PRO A 111 30.35 9.62 1.13
N PHE A 112 29.32 8.84 0.77
CA PHE A 112 28.99 7.59 1.45
C PHE A 112 28.81 6.43 0.47
N SER A 113 28.93 5.20 0.95
CA SER A 113 28.65 3.98 0.16
C SER A 113 27.70 3.07 0.92
N ASP A 114 26.68 2.55 0.23
CA ASP A 114 25.67 1.64 0.78
C ASP A 114 25.02 0.81 -0.33
N GLU A 115 24.30 -0.25 0.04
CA GLU A 115 23.53 -1.10 -0.86
C GLU A 115 22.08 -1.25 -0.38
N ILE A 116 21.12 -1.06 -1.28
CA ILE A 116 19.70 -1.32 -1.02
C ILE A 116 19.30 -2.58 -1.76
N HIS A 117 18.65 -3.50 -1.04
CA HIS A 117 18.16 -4.76 -1.59
C HIS A 117 16.66 -4.75 -1.85
N PHE A 118 16.23 -5.70 -2.67
CA PHE A 118 14.84 -5.80 -3.07
C PHE A 118 13.91 -6.08 -1.88
N GLY A 119 12.85 -5.29 -1.79
CA GLY A 119 11.85 -5.41 -0.72
C GLY A 119 12.20 -4.64 0.55
N GLU A 120 13.38 -4.01 0.61
CA GLU A 120 13.72 -3.13 1.72
C GLU A 120 12.83 -1.88 1.71
N ARG A 121 12.50 -1.41 2.91
CA ARG A 121 11.89 -0.11 3.14
C ARG A 121 12.93 0.75 3.86
N VAL A 122 13.52 1.70 3.15
CA VAL A 122 14.64 2.53 3.63
C VAL A 122 14.16 3.97 3.85
N GLY A 123 14.27 4.43 5.09
CA GLY A 123 13.92 5.80 5.46
C GLY A 123 15.15 6.71 5.36
N LEU A 124 15.02 7.82 4.64
CA LEU A 124 16.03 8.88 4.61
C LEU A 124 15.67 9.90 5.68
N ILE A 125 16.51 10.04 6.70
CA ILE A 125 16.24 10.89 7.86
C ILE A 125 17.41 11.84 8.14
N GLY A 126 17.13 12.94 8.81
CA GLY A 126 18.11 13.96 9.12
C GLY A 126 17.48 15.35 9.22
N PRO A 127 18.20 16.35 9.73
CA PRO A 127 17.74 17.73 9.76
C PRO A 127 17.33 18.30 8.39
N ASN A 128 16.62 19.43 8.40
CA ASN A 128 16.23 20.08 7.16
C ASN A 128 17.45 20.70 6.47
N GLY A 129 17.52 20.57 5.14
CA GLY A 129 18.64 21.08 4.35
C GLY A 129 19.83 20.13 4.21
N THR A 130 19.82 18.94 4.82
CA THR A 130 20.92 17.95 4.71
C THR A 130 20.94 17.17 3.39
N GLY A 131 20.11 17.53 2.41
CA GLY A 131 20.16 16.94 1.07
C GLY A 131 19.35 15.66 0.85
N LYS A 132 18.46 15.27 1.77
CA LYS A 132 17.56 14.10 1.61
C LYS A 132 16.78 14.07 0.29
N THR A 133 16.04 15.14 -0.01
CA THR A 133 15.32 15.31 -1.28
C THR A 133 16.27 15.36 -2.49
N HIS A 134 17.49 15.88 -2.32
CA HIS A 134 18.48 15.91 -3.39
C HIS A 134 19.01 14.50 -3.71
N LEU A 135 19.16 13.65 -2.69
CA LEU A 135 19.48 12.23 -2.86
C LEU A 135 18.34 11.47 -3.56
N LEU A 136 17.07 11.74 -3.21
CA LEU A 136 15.93 11.19 -3.94
C LEU A 136 15.92 11.61 -5.41
N ASN A 137 16.17 12.89 -5.69
CA ASN A 137 16.26 13.39 -7.06
C ASN A 137 17.43 12.75 -7.84
N ALA A 138 18.55 12.46 -7.17
CA ALA A 138 19.65 11.72 -7.78
C ALA A 138 19.25 10.28 -8.14
N LEU A 139 18.49 9.60 -7.28
CA LEU A 139 17.93 8.27 -7.54
C LEU A 139 16.91 8.27 -8.70
N ASP A 140 16.18 9.37 -8.89
CA ASP A 140 15.27 9.55 -10.02
C ASP A 140 15.98 10.02 -11.31
N GLY A 141 17.32 10.13 -11.29
CA GLY A 141 18.13 10.54 -12.44
C GLY A 141 18.07 12.04 -12.77
N LYS A 142 17.64 12.88 -11.81
CA LYS A 142 17.43 14.33 -11.99
C LYS A 142 18.49 15.23 -11.34
N SER A 143 19.53 14.68 -10.72
CA SER A 143 20.55 15.49 -10.04
C SER A 143 21.64 16.00 -10.98
N GLU A 144 21.96 17.29 -10.91
CA GLU A 144 23.01 17.95 -11.70
C GLU A 144 24.38 17.97 -10.98
N ALA A 145 24.41 17.75 -9.66
CA ALA A 145 25.61 17.90 -8.82
C ALA A 145 25.99 16.60 -8.09
N LEU A 146 25.73 15.45 -8.72
CA LEU A 146 26.09 14.14 -8.18
C LEU A 146 27.59 13.88 -8.33
N ALA A 147 28.27 13.62 -7.21
CA ALA A 147 29.60 13.02 -7.17
C ALA A 147 29.48 11.54 -6.75
N GLY A 148 30.43 10.72 -7.18
CA GLY A 148 30.35 9.26 -7.03
C GLY A 148 29.40 8.62 -8.04
N ASP A 149 29.02 7.36 -7.79
CA ASP A 149 28.21 6.57 -8.71
C ASP A 149 26.99 5.93 -8.02
N ILE A 150 25.82 6.06 -8.66
CA ILE A 150 24.59 5.33 -8.30
C ILE A 150 24.34 4.28 -9.39
N THR A 151 24.48 3.00 -9.04
CA THR A 151 24.24 1.90 -9.97
C THR A 151 22.99 1.12 -9.59
N PHE A 152 22.09 0.93 -10.56
CA PHE A 152 20.90 0.12 -10.38
C PHE A 152 21.15 -1.34 -10.76
N GLY A 153 20.55 -2.26 -9.98
CA GLY A 153 20.56 -3.68 -10.27
C GLY A 153 19.85 -4.03 -11.59
N PRO A 154 20.06 -5.25 -12.12
CA PRO A 154 19.42 -5.68 -13.35
C PRO A 154 17.90 -5.71 -13.20
N ARG A 155 17.18 -5.20 -14.21
CA ARG A 155 15.70 -5.08 -14.24
C ARG A 155 15.16 -4.22 -13.09
N THR A 156 15.94 -3.26 -12.60
CA THR A 156 15.46 -2.23 -11.69
C THR A 156 14.79 -1.11 -12.47
N SER A 157 13.62 -0.70 -12.02
CA SER A 157 12.85 0.42 -12.57
C SER A 157 12.35 1.26 -11.41
N VAL A 158 12.73 2.53 -11.41
CA VAL A 158 12.44 3.50 -10.36
C VAL A 158 11.21 4.32 -10.76
N GLY A 159 10.28 4.48 -9.83
CA GLY A 159 9.12 5.34 -9.98
C GLY A 159 9.03 6.32 -8.81
N MET A 160 8.91 7.61 -9.11
CA MET A 160 8.60 8.62 -8.11
C MET A 160 7.09 8.66 -7.87
N PHE A 161 6.67 8.48 -6.62
CA PHE A 161 5.30 8.77 -6.23
C PHE A 161 5.18 10.27 -5.96
N ASN A 162 4.51 10.95 -6.88
CA ASN A 162 4.09 12.33 -6.67
C ASN A 162 2.61 12.30 -6.32
N GLN A 163 2.21 13.01 -5.27
CA GLN A 163 0.79 13.13 -4.90
C GLN A 163 0.06 14.00 -5.93
N ILE A 164 -0.30 13.40 -7.06
CA ILE A 164 -1.00 14.06 -8.16
C ILE A 164 -2.47 13.66 -8.08
N ASN A 165 -3.30 14.56 -7.58
CA ASN A 165 -4.75 14.37 -7.52
C ASN A 165 -5.46 14.59 -8.88
N ASP A 166 -4.74 15.19 -9.85
CA ASP A 166 -5.23 15.52 -11.18
C ASP A 166 -4.50 14.71 -12.26
N ARG A 167 -5.21 13.72 -12.81
CA ARG A 167 -4.75 12.86 -13.91
C ARG A 167 -5.69 13.06 -15.09
N PRO A 168 -5.41 14.01 -15.99
CA PRO A 168 -6.25 14.26 -17.15
C PRO A 168 -6.49 13.00 -17.99
N GLU A 169 -5.50 12.12 -18.08
CA GLU A 169 -5.55 10.83 -18.78
C GLU A 169 -6.54 9.81 -18.16
N TYR A 170 -6.92 9.99 -16.90
CA TYR A 170 -7.87 9.12 -16.18
C TYR A 170 -9.28 9.71 -16.10
N LYS A 171 -9.49 10.92 -16.64
CA LYS A 171 -10.76 11.62 -16.59
C LYS A 171 -11.89 10.80 -17.23
N GLY A 172 -12.98 10.60 -16.49
CA GLY A 172 -14.16 9.84 -16.93
C GLY A 172 -13.95 8.33 -17.07
N ARG A 173 -12.78 7.80 -16.67
CA ARG A 173 -12.48 6.37 -16.73
C ARG A 173 -12.77 5.68 -15.40
N GLN A 174 -13.23 4.44 -15.45
CA GLN A 174 -13.39 3.60 -14.26
C GLN A 174 -12.05 3.02 -13.82
N CYS A 175 -11.89 2.75 -12.53
CA CYS A 175 -10.66 2.18 -11.97
C CYS A 175 -10.24 0.88 -12.67
N VAL A 176 -11.20 0.00 -12.95
CA VAL A 176 -10.95 -1.26 -13.65
C VAL A 176 -10.44 -1.05 -15.06
N ASP A 177 -10.94 -0.03 -15.76
CA ASP A 177 -10.52 0.26 -17.13
C ASP A 177 -9.11 0.86 -17.17
N ILE A 178 -8.75 1.66 -16.16
CA ILE A 178 -7.39 2.21 -16.01
C ILE A 178 -6.39 1.07 -15.79
N VAL A 179 -6.71 0.12 -14.89
CA VAL A 179 -5.86 -1.04 -14.60
C VAL A 179 -5.77 -1.99 -15.80
N ARG A 180 -6.85 -2.14 -16.56
CA ARG A 180 -6.91 -3.03 -17.75
C ARG A 180 -5.92 -2.64 -18.85
N ASP A 181 -5.57 -1.37 -18.97
CA ASP A 181 -4.55 -0.92 -19.93
C ASP A 181 -3.18 -1.59 -19.68
N LYS A 182 -2.92 -2.03 -18.45
CA LYS A 182 -1.71 -2.75 -18.06
C LYS A 182 -1.94 -4.25 -17.92
N LEU A 183 -3.13 -4.65 -17.46
CA LEU A 183 -3.52 -6.04 -17.26
C LEU A 183 -4.69 -6.38 -18.17
N ILE A 184 -4.40 -7.00 -19.33
CA ILE A 184 -5.42 -7.37 -20.34
C ILE A 184 -6.54 -8.25 -19.75
N ASP A 185 -6.27 -8.99 -18.68
CA ASP A 185 -7.21 -9.90 -18.03
C ASP A 185 -8.02 -9.23 -16.90
N GLU A 186 -9.35 -9.36 -16.96
CA GLU A 186 -10.28 -8.78 -15.98
C GLU A 186 -10.11 -9.38 -14.59
N GLN A 187 -9.87 -10.68 -14.49
CA GLN A 187 -9.70 -11.35 -13.19
C GLN A 187 -8.42 -10.88 -12.50
N LYS A 188 -7.33 -10.72 -13.26
CA LYS A 188 -6.07 -10.13 -12.78
C LYS A 188 -6.24 -8.67 -12.38
N SER A 189 -6.96 -7.88 -13.18
CA SER A 189 -7.26 -6.47 -12.87
C SER A 189 -8.03 -6.34 -11.55
N MET A 190 -9.06 -7.17 -11.35
CA MET A 190 -9.83 -7.21 -10.11
C MET A 190 -9.02 -7.70 -8.91
N GLY A 191 -8.10 -8.64 -9.12
CA GLY A 191 -7.16 -9.11 -8.10
C GLY A 191 -6.17 -8.03 -7.67
N ALA A 192 -5.62 -7.29 -8.64
CA ALA A 192 -4.72 -6.17 -8.39
C ALA A 192 -5.43 -5.04 -7.61
N LEU A 193 -6.63 -4.63 -8.05
CA LEU A 193 -7.45 -3.68 -7.30
C LEU A 193 -7.78 -4.18 -5.89
N ALA A 194 -7.99 -5.48 -5.70
CA ALA A 194 -8.27 -6.05 -4.39
C ALA A 194 -7.07 -5.97 -3.44
N ARG A 195 -5.83 -6.18 -3.92
CA ARG A 195 -4.60 -6.00 -3.11
C ARG A 195 -4.44 -4.59 -2.53
N TYR A 196 -4.97 -3.60 -3.23
CA TYR A 196 -4.96 -2.20 -2.82
C TYR A 196 -6.27 -1.76 -2.15
N GLY A 197 -7.18 -2.68 -1.82
CA GLY A 197 -8.46 -2.36 -1.18
C GLY A 197 -9.41 -1.51 -2.04
N LEU A 198 -9.28 -1.57 -3.38
CA LEU A 198 -10.07 -0.82 -4.36
C LEU A 198 -11.09 -1.69 -5.11
N ARG A 199 -11.27 -2.95 -4.70
CA ARG A 199 -12.18 -3.90 -5.37
C ARG A 199 -13.61 -3.36 -5.50
N THR A 200 -14.12 -2.71 -4.47
CA THR A 200 -15.47 -2.12 -4.44
C THR A 200 -15.59 -0.87 -5.31
N ASN A 201 -14.46 -0.21 -5.58
CA ASN A 201 -14.36 1.00 -6.40
C ASN A 201 -14.06 0.68 -7.87
N ALA A 202 -13.98 -0.59 -8.27
CA ALA A 202 -13.59 -1.01 -9.61
C ALA A 202 -14.39 -0.30 -10.73
N LYS A 203 -15.70 -0.11 -10.52
CA LYS A 203 -16.60 0.56 -11.49
C LYS A 203 -16.76 2.06 -11.25
N GLN A 204 -16.10 2.60 -10.23
CA GLN A 204 -16.18 4.01 -9.88
C GLN A 204 -15.22 4.81 -10.76
N GLU A 205 -15.67 5.98 -11.21
CA GLU A 205 -14.86 6.89 -12.03
C GLU A 205 -13.76 7.55 -11.19
N PHE A 206 -12.57 7.69 -11.77
CA PHE A 206 -11.38 8.25 -11.11
C PHE A 206 -11.65 9.58 -10.39
N GLN A 207 -12.44 10.47 -11.01
CA GLN A 207 -12.71 11.80 -10.45
C GLN A 207 -13.52 11.77 -9.15
N THR A 208 -14.28 10.70 -8.94
CA THR A 208 -15.15 10.54 -7.76
C THR A 208 -14.45 9.81 -6.61
N LEU A 209 -13.23 9.31 -6.83
CA LEU A 209 -12.44 8.67 -5.80
C LEU A 209 -12.00 9.68 -4.73
N SER A 210 -11.95 9.24 -3.48
CA SER A 210 -11.29 10.02 -2.41
C SER A 210 -9.79 10.16 -2.67
N GLY A 211 -9.13 11.12 -2.04
CA GLY A 211 -7.67 11.31 -2.16
C GLY A 211 -6.89 10.03 -1.85
N GLY A 212 -7.24 9.36 -0.74
CA GLY A 212 -6.65 8.07 -0.38
C GLY A 212 -6.92 6.94 -1.38
N GLN A 213 -8.10 6.90 -2.02
CA GLN A 213 -8.38 5.94 -3.09
C GLN A 213 -7.54 6.22 -4.35
N LYS A 214 -7.35 7.49 -4.69
CA LYS A 214 -6.46 7.90 -5.79
C LYS A 214 -5.01 7.49 -5.50
N ALA A 215 -4.50 7.78 -4.30
CA ALA A 215 -3.15 7.39 -3.90
C ALA A 215 -2.91 5.88 -4.02
N ARG A 216 -3.87 5.06 -3.56
CA ARG A 216 -3.82 3.60 -3.71
C ARG A 216 -3.80 3.15 -5.17
N LEU A 217 -4.60 3.78 -6.02
CA LEU A 217 -4.62 3.48 -7.45
C LEU A 217 -3.31 3.90 -8.12
N GLU A 218 -2.75 5.05 -7.76
CA GLU A 218 -1.47 5.54 -8.30
C GLU A 218 -0.31 4.60 -8.00
N ILE A 219 -0.17 4.15 -6.76
CA ILE A 219 0.88 3.19 -6.39
C ILE A 219 0.68 1.87 -7.14
N LEU A 220 -0.56 1.39 -7.26
CA LEU A 220 -0.85 0.23 -8.09
C LEU A 220 -0.42 0.45 -9.55
N MET A 221 -0.71 1.62 -10.14
CA MET A 221 -0.33 1.92 -11.51
C MET A 221 1.19 2.01 -11.69
N LEU A 222 1.93 2.49 -10.69
CA LEU A 222 3.40 2.46 -10.69
C LEU A 222 3.92 1.02 -10.68
N GLU A 223 3.36 0.15 -9.84
CA GLU A 223 3.70 -1.28 -9.84
C GLU A 223 3.42 -1.92 -11.20
N LEU A 224 2.24 -1.68 -11.77
CA LEU A 224 1.83 -2.24 -13.06
C LEU A 224 2.59 -1.66 -14.26
N ALA A 225 3.21 -0.49 -14.11
CA ALA A 225 4.17 0.04 -15.08
C ALA A 225 5.54 -0.68 -15.00
N GLY A 226 5.72 -1.57 -14.03
CA GLY A 226 6.94 -2.35 -13.82
C GLY A 226 7.94 -1.67 -12.89
N HIS A 227 7.56 -0.58 -12.21
CA HIS A 227 8.41 0.03 -11.18
C HIS A 227 8.51 -0.92 -9.99
N ASN A 228 9.75 -1.23 -9.59
CA ASN A 228 10.05 -2.09 -8.46
C ASN A 228 10.88 -1.38 -7.37
N VAL A 229 11.06 -0.07 -7.54
CA VAL A 229 11.54 0.88 -6.54
C VAL A 229 10.61 2.08 -6.54
N LEU A 230 10.05 2.41 -5.39
CA LEU A 230 9.28 3.64 -5.19
C LEU A 230 10.09 4.63 -4.40
N LEU A 231 10.15 5.85 -4.92
CA LEU A 231 10.68 7.02 -4.24
C LEU A 231 9.52 7.86 -3.73
N LEU A 232 9.60 8.28 -2.47
CA LEU A 232 8.57 9.05 -1.78
C LEU A 232 9.22 10.25 -1.09
N ASP A 233 8.85 11.47 -1.49
CA ASP A 233 9.35 12.70 -0.85
C ASP A 233 8.20 13.38 -0.12
N GLU A 234 8.26 13.38 1.21
CA GLU A 234 7.22 13.87 2.12
C GLU A 234 5.80 13.45 1.71
N PRO A 235 5.56 12.12 1.52
CA PRO A 235 4.33 11.66 0.86
C PRO A 235 3.08 11.83 1.74
N THR A 236 3.27 12.09 3.03
CA THR A 236 2.23 12.34 4.03
C THR A 236 1.94 13.83 4.24
N ASP A 237 2.74 14.73 3.67
CA ASP A 237 2.53 16.16 3.85
C ASP A 237 1.22 16.60 3.19
N ASN A 238 0.45 17.40 3.92
CA ASN A 238 -0.88 17.87 3.50
C ASN A 238 -1.90 16.74 3.27
N LEU A 239 -1.66 15.52 3.78
CA LEU A 239 -2.67 14.47 3.84
C LEU A 239 -3.54 14.62 5.08
N ASP A 240 -4.83 14.34 4.91
CA ASP A 240 -5.68 13.99 6.05
C ASP A 240 -5.35 12.57 6.56
N ILE A 241 -5.86 12.23 7.74
CA ILE A 241 -5.61 10.94 8.39
C ILE A 241 -6.03 9.78 7.47
N GLU A 242 -7.18 9.89 6.82
CA GLU A 242 -7.70 8.85 5.91
C GLU A 242 -6.77 8.63 4.71
N SER A 243 -6.22 9.70 4.13
CA SER A 243 -5.31 9.61 3.00
C SER A 243 -3.93 9.08 3.42
N SER A 244 -3.45 9.40 4.62
CA SER A 244 -2.22 8.83 5.18
C SER A 244 -2.35 7.33 5.40
N GLU A 245 -3.42 6.88 6.06
CA GLU A 245 -3.72 5.45 6.23
C GLU A 245 -3.85 4.73 4.88
N ALA A 246 -4.46 5.38 3.89
CA ALA A 246 -4.59 4.81 2.55
C ALA A 246 -3.25 4.67 1.83
N LEU A 247 -2.34 5.64 1.98
CA LEU A 247 -0.97 5.56 1.47
C LEU A 247 -0.23 4.40 2.13
N GLU A 248 -0.33 4.26 3.45
CA GLU A 248 0.28 3.14 4.16
C GLU A 248 -0.23 1.79 3.65
N MET A 249 -1.56 1.63 3.50
CA MET A 249 -2.16 0.41 2.94
C MET A 249 -1.69 0.15 1.49
N ALA A 250 -1.52 1.20 0.69
CA ALA A 250 -0.98 1.07 -0.66
C ALA A 250 0.44 0.53 -0.65
N LEU A 251 1.28 1.07 0.24
CA LEU A 251 2.66 0.67 0.37
C LEU A 251 2.79 -0.73 0.95
N GLU A 252 1.91 -1.17 1.86
CA GLU A 252 1.82 -2.57 2.31
C GLU A 252 1.59 -3.52 1.14
N GLY A 253 0.72 -3.12 0.20
CA GLY A 253 0.43 -3.91 -1.00
C GLY A 253 1.58 -3.98 -1.99
N PHE A 254 2.49 -3.00 -1.99
CA PHE A 254 3.61 -2.94 -2.94
C PHE A 254 4.73 -3.94 -2.58
N GLU A 255 5.03 -4.85 -3.49
CA GLU A 255 6.00 -5.94 -3.29
C GLU A 255 7.46 -5.54 -3.62
N GLY A 256 7.71 -4.27 -3.96
CA GLY A 256 9.04 -3.77 -4.31
C GLY A 256 9.77 -3.05 -3.18
N THR A 257 10.82 -2.31 -3.55
CA THR A 257 11.65 -1.53 -2.62
C THR A 257 11.06 -0.14 -2.44
N VAL A 258 11.06 0.39 -1.22
CA VAL A 258 10.56 1.74 -0.92
C VAL A 258 11.67 2.56 -0.31
N ILE A 259 11.94 3.74 -0.86
CA ILE A 259 12.86 4.72 -0.31
C ILE A 259 12.07 6.00 -0.05
N ALA A 260 12.02 6.44 1.20
CA ALA A 260 11.16 7.57 1.58
C ALA A 260 11.88 8.61 2.43
N VAL A 261 11.58 9.87 2.15
CA VAL A 261 11.82 11.01 3.05
C VAL A 261 10.48 11.35 3.69
N SER A 262 10.43 11.39 5.01
CA SER A 262 9.21 11.79 5.73
C SER A 262 9.55 12.32 7.12
N HIS A 263 8.76 13.28 7.59
CA HIS A 263 8.73 13.67 9.00
C HIS A 263 7.67 12.91 9.83
N ASP A 264 6.82 12.09 9.21
CA ASP A 264 5.79 11.31 9.89
C ASP A 264 6.40 10.07 10.57
N ARG A 265 6.37 10.10 11.90
CA ARG A 265 6.90 9.03 12.76
C ARG A 265 6.12 7.72 12.61
N THR A 266 4.81 7.80 12.41
CA THR A 266 3.94 6.61 12.30
C THR A 266 4.25 5.87 10.99
N PHE A 267 4.41 6.65 9.91
CA PHE A 267 4.81 6.16 8.61
C PHE A 267 6.20 5.50 8.64
N LEU A 268 7.19 6.21 9.21
CA LEU A 268 8.57 5.73 9.28
C LEU A 268 8.75 4.53 10.21
N ALA A 269 7.91 4.35 11.24
CA ALA A 269 8.00 3.20 12.15
C ALA A 269 7.88 1.83 11.46
N ARG A 270 7.40 1.82 10.21
CA ARG A 270 7.20 0.60 9.39
C ARG A 270 8.40 0.26 8.51
N PHE A 271 9.43 1.09 8.52
CA PHE A 271 10.61 0.93 7.69
C PHE A 271 11.61 -0.04 8.33
N SER A 272 12.31 -0.80 7.49
CA SER A 272 13.22 -1.85 7.94
C SER A 272 14.59 -1.32 8.38
N ARG A 273 15.00 -0.15 7.86
CA ARG A 273 16.26 0.54 8.20
C ARG A 273 16.21 1.99 7.74
N PHE A 274 17.20 2.78 8.16
CA PHE A 274 17.30 4.20 7.83
C PHE A 274 18.72 4.56 7.40
N ILE A 275 18.80 5.53 6.49
CA ILE A 275 20.03 6.26 6.19
C ILE A 275 19.85 7.64 6.82
N MET A 276 20.66 7.92 7.83
CA MET A 276 20.65 9.19 8.55
C MET A 276 21.76 10.10 8.02
N ILE A 277 21.40 11.32 7.64
CA ILE A 277 22.34 12.39 7.30
C ILE A 277 22.31 13.42 8.43
N THR A 278 23.44 13.60 9.10
CA THR A 278 23.61 14.57 10.20
C THR A 278 23.86 15.99 9.68
N ASP A 279 23.79 16.97 10.56
CA ASP A 279 24.01 18.39 10.26
C ASP A 279 25.46 18.72 9.88
N ASP A 280 26.43 17.96 10.40
CA ASP A 280 27.83 18.01 9.99
C ASP A 280 28.11 17.29 8.65
N GLY A 281 27.09 16.69 8.04
CA GLY A 281 27.16 16.01 6.76
C GLY A 281 27.60 14.54 6.85
N ALA A 282 27.85 13.99 8.03
CA ALA A 282 28.12 12.57 8.17
C ALA A 282 26.89 11.70 7.83
N VAL A 283 27.11 10.48 7.37
CA VAL A 283 26.04 9.57 6.93
C VAL A 283 26.16 8.24 7.67
N TYR A 284 25.04 7.79 8.24
CA TYR A 284 24.95 6.58 9.05
C TYR A 284 23.84 5.65 8.56
N GLU A 285 24.09 4.35 8.62
CA GLU A 285 23.07 3.31 8.54
C GLU A 285 22.55 3.03 9.94
N ILE A 286 21.22 3.12 10.10
CA ILE A 286 20.52 2.85 11.36
C ILE A 286 19.54 1.69 11.15
N PRO A 287 19.61 0.60 11.92
CA PRO A 287 18.87 -0.63 11.62
C PRO A 287 17.43 -0.63 12.11
N ASP A 288 17.01 0.32 12.95
CA ASP A 288 15.64 0.40 13.44
C ASP A 288 15.19 1.83 13.74
N PHE A 289 13.87 1.99 13.91
CA PHE A 289 13.23 3.28 14.04
C PHE A 289 13.49 3.96 15.38
N GLU A 290 13.59 3.21 16.48
CA GLU A 290 13.83 3.78 17.81
C GLU A 290 15.22 4.38 17.89
N LEU A 291 16.23 3.70 17.34
CA LEU A 291 17.58 4.23 17.20
C LEU A 291 17.63 5.45 16.27
N ALA A 292 16.85 5.44 15.19
CA ALA A 292 16.74 6.58 14.29
C ALA A 292 16.18 7.81 15.01
N LEU A 293 15.14 7.66 15.83
CA LEU A 293 14.61 8.76 16.65
C LEU A 293 15.59 9.24 17.72
N ALA A 294 16.29 8.31 18.37
CA ALA A 294 17.33 8.65 19.35
C ALA A 294 18.45 9.46 18.68
N GLY A 295 18.89 9.03 17.50
CA GLY A 295 19.92 9.71 16.72
C GLY A 295 19.50 11.11 16.24
N LEU A 296 18.23 11.31 15.86
CA LEU A 296 17.70 12.64 15.53
C LEU A 296 17.64 13.57 16.74
N SER A 297 17.45 13.02 17.94
CA SER A 297 17.35 13.80 19.18
C SER A 297 18.71 14.14 19.78
N GLU A 298 19.69 13.24 19.62
CA GLU A 298 21.05 13.39 20.15
C GLU A 298 22.11 13.02 19.09
N PRO A 299 22.30 13.85 18.04
CA PRO A 299 23.20 13.53 16.92
C PRO A 299 24.64 13.28 17.37
N ASP A 300 25.14 14.05 18.32
CA ASP A 300 26.51 13.91 18.87
C ASP A 300 26.80 12.54 19.48
N LYS A 301 25.76 11.78 19.86
CA LYS A 301 25.90 10.46 20.48
C LYS A 301 25.76 9.31 19.48
N LEU A 302 25.51 9.57 18.20
CA LEU A 302 25.33 8.54 17.17
C LEU A 302 26.50 7.56 17.11
N SER A 303 27.73 8.06 17.17
CA SER A 303 28.95 7.24 17.17
C SER A 303 29.06 6.30 18.38
N THR A 304 28.31 6.58 19.46
CA THR A 304 28.27 5.75 20.68
C THR A 304 27.13 4.75 20.68
N LEU A 305 26.15 4.88 19.75
CA LEU A 305 25.08 3.90 19.59
C LEU A 305 25.65 2.66 18.91
N ARG A 306 25.74 1.54 19.66
CA ARG A 306 26.38 0.28 19.24
C ARG A 306 25.93 -0.30 17.89
N LEU A 307 24.79 0.14 17.37
CA LEU A 307 24.16 -0.39 16.16
C LEU A 307 24.11 0.62 15.01
N ALA A 308 24.50 1.87 15.23
CA ALA A 308 24.68 2.84 14.16
C ALA A 308 26.01 2.55 13.45
N LYS A 309 25.98 2.41 12.13
CA LYS A 309 27.17 2.11 11.33
C LYS A 309 27.51 3.32 10.45
N PRO A 310 28.71 3.92 10.58
CA PRO A 310 29.13 4.99 9.69
C PRO A 310 29.25 4.47 8.27
N LEU A 311 28.71 5.23 7.31
CA LEU A 311 28.80 4.96 5.86
C LEU A 311 29.81 5.87 5.17
N THR A 312 30.18 6.96 5.82
CA THR A 312 31.27 7.84 5.41
C THR A 312 32.62 7.24 5.80
N ALA A 313 33.63 7.43 4.95
CA ALA A 313 34.99 6.98 5.18
C ALA A 313 35.75 7.83 6.22
#